data_AF-B7R9W4-F1
#
_entry.id   AF-B7R9W4-F1
#
_cell.length_a   1.000
_cell.length_b   1.000
_cell.length_c   1.000
_cell.angle_alpha   90.00
_cell.angle_beta   90.00
_cell.angle_gamma   90.00
#
_symmetry.space_group_name_H-M   'P 1'
#
loop_
_entity.id
_entity.type
_entity.pdbx_description
1 polymer ?
#
loop_
_entity_poly.entity_id
_entity_poly.type
_entity_poly.pdbx_seq_one_letter_code
_entity_poly.pdbx_strand_id
1 'polypeptide(L)'
;MVLGTAKGLYSAVCFAVLPSIFSALISPFLMKFMGGIGGVLLGITVSLGIFIWIAFLNILAIKENYKLSTGNAALVFFMPVIVGIVIAILMAIFLGSVFAGVFSEMMRSMPPIQ
;
A
#
# COMPACT_ATOMS: atom_id res chain seq x y z
N MET A 1 15.70 -4.58 25.09
CA MET A 1 14.72 -4.58 23.97
C MET A 1 13.88 -5.84 24.13
N VAL A 2 12.58 -5.72 24.46
CA VAL A 2 11.71 -6.88 24.70
C VAL A 2 11.28 -7.46 23.35
N LEU A 3 12.16 -8.24 22.73
CA LEU A 3 11.91 -8.97 21.48
C LEU A 3 10.70 -9.91 21.68
N GLY A 4 9.75 -9.90 20.74
CA GLY A 4 8.56 -10.76 20.76
C GLY A 4 7.35 -10.22 21.52
N THR A 5 7.38 -8.96 22.01
CA THR A 5 6.18 -8.32 22.60
C THR A 5 5.62 -7.23 21.69
N ALA A 6 4.29 -7.05 21.72
CA ALA A 6 3.60 -5.99 20.99
C ALA A 6 4.18 -4.59 21.26
N LYS A 7 4.70 -4.36 22.48
CA LYS A 7 5.37 -3.10 22.86
C LYS A 7 6.67 -2.85 22.08
N GLY A 8 7.48 -3.90 21.87
CA GLY A 8 8.72 -3.82 21.10
C GLY A 8 8.44 -3.50 19.63
N LEU A 9 7.48 -4.20 19.03
CA LEU A 9 7.05 -3.94 17.65
C LEU A 9 6.51 -2.53 17.48
N TYR A 10 5.63 -2.09 18.37
CA TYR A 10 5.02 -0.75 18.31
C TYR A 10 6.09 0.35 18.34
N SER A 11 7.07 0.25 19.24
CA SER A 11 8.16 1.23 19.33
C SER A 11 9.02 1.27 18.06
N ALA A 12 9.30 0.11 17.47
CA ALA A 12 10.11 0.01 16.26
C ALA A 12 9.36 0.51 15.01
N VAL A 13 8.05 0.27 14.93
CA VAL A 13 7.19 0.81 13.87
C VAL A 13 7.07 2.34 13.99
N CYS A 14 6.91 2.88 15.21
CA CYS A 14 6.93 4.34 15.40
C CYS A 14 8.27 4.96 14.99
N PHE A 15 9.40 4.28 15.29
CA PHE A 15 10.72 4.73 14.82
C PHE A 15 10.85 4.66 13.30
N ALA A 16 10.27 3.65 12.66
CA ALA A 16 10.28 3.51 11.20
C ALA A 16 9.57 4.66 10.47
N VAL A 17 8.72 5.43 11.15
CA VAL A 17 8.03 6.61 10.59
C VAL A 17 8.91 7.87 10.64
N LEU A 18 10.00 7.91 11.41
CA LEU A 18 10.88 9.10 11.50
C LEU A 18 11.31 9.72 10.16
N PRO A 19 11.65 8.94 9.11
CA PRO A 19 12.01 9.51 7.82
C PRO A 19 10.92 10.38 7.19
N SER A 20 9.65 10.21 7.58
CA SER A 20 8.53 11.05 7.12
C SER A 20 8.65 12.52 7.51
N ILE A 21 9.41 12.83 8.57
CA ILE A 21 9.70 14.22 8.99
C ILE A 21 10.39 14.98 7.85
N PHE A 22 11.30 14.32 7.12
CA PHE A 22 11.97 14.93 5.98
C PHE A 22 10.98 15.27 4.85
N SER A 23 9.94 14.46 4.65
CA SER A 23 8.91 14.74 3.64
C SER A 23 8.15 16.02 3.98
N ALA A 24 7.77 16.19 5.25
CA ALA A 24 7.07 17.39 5.73
C ALA A 24 7.92 18.67 5.60
N LEU A 25 9.24 18.56 5.76
CA LEU A 25 10.17 19.68 5.62
C LEU A 25 10.48 20.00 4.15
N ILE A 26 10.63 18.99 3.30
CA ILE A 26 11.06 19.13 1.90
C ILE A 26 9.89 19.50 0.97
N SER A 27 8.69 18.95 1.21
CA SER A 27 7.49 19.18 0.38
C SER A 27 7.15 20.66 0.15
N PRO A 28 7.04 21.52 1.17
CA PRO A 28 6.74 22.95 0.97
C PRO A 28 7.88 23.69 0.27
N PHE A 29 9.13 23.26 0.44
CA PHE A 29 10.28 23.83 -0.26
C PHE A 29 10.25 23.50 -1.75
N LEU A 30 9.99 22.24 -2.10
CA LEU A 30 9.87 21.80 -3.50
C LEU A 30 8.70 22.47 -4.23
N MET A 31 7.54 22.61 -3.58
CA MET A 31 6.38 23.31 -4.17
C MET A 31 6.64 24.80 -4.38
N LYS A 32 7.36 25.47 -3.46
CA LYS A 32 7.59 26.92 -3.53
C LYS A 32 8.68 27.31 -4.53
N PHE A 33 9.72 26.50 -4.69
CA PHE A 33 10.90 26.85 -5.49
C PHE A 33 10.96 26.22 -6.89
N MET A 34 10.21 25.14 -7.15
CA MET A 34 10.35 24.34 -8.38
C MET A 34 9.04 24.16 -9.16
N GLY A 35 8.14 25.15 -9.07
CA GLY A 35 6.81 25.12 -9.69
C GLY A 35 6.81 24.56 -11.12
N GLY A 36 5.87 23.66 -11.41
CA GLY A 36 5.75 22.96 -12.69
C GLY A 36 6.08 21.46 -12.61
N ILE A 37 6.22 20.81 -13.77
CA ILE A 37 6.45 19.35 -13.89
C ILE A 37 7.74 18.90 -13.19
N GLY A 38 8.79 19.74 -13.19
CA GLY A 38 10.07 19.45 -12.55
C GLY A 38 9.98 19.30 -11.02
N GLY A 39 9.24 20.20 -10.35
CA GLY A 39 8.99 20.09 -8.90
C GLY A 39 8.12 18.88 -8.54
N VAL A 40 7.18 18.50 -9.41
CA VAL A 40 6.36 17.29 -9.23
C VAL A 40 7.21 16.01 -9.33
N LEU A 41 8.06 15.89 -10.35
CA LEU A 41 8.94 14.73 -10.52
C LEU A 41 9.94 14.56 -9.37
N LEU A 42 10.53 15.68 -8.92
CA LEU A 42 11.41 15.66 -7.74
C LEU A 42 10.65 15.33 -6.46
N GLY A 43 9.44 15.87 -6.30
CA GLY A 43 8.56 15.54 -5.17
C GLY A 43 8.24 14.05 -5.12
N ILE A 44 7.92 13.43 -6.26
CA ILE A 44 7.68 11.98 -6.38
C ILE A 44 8.96 11.20 -6.02
N THR A 45 10.10 11.58 -6.59
CA THR A 45 11.38 10.88 -6.37
C THR A 45 11.79 10.90 -4.89
N VAL A 46 11.70 12.05 -4.23
CA VAL A 46 11.99 12.18 -2.79
C VAL A 46 11.00 11.37 -1.96
N SER A 47 9.70 11.43 -2.29
CA SER A 47 8.67 10.67 -1.58
C SER A 47 8.88 9.16 -1.70
N LEU A 48 9.28 8.68 -2.88
CA LEU A 48 9.66 7.28 -3.10
C LEU A 48 10.88 6.87 -2.28
N GLY A 49 11.93 7.71 -2.24
CA GLY A 49 13.11 7.43 -1.43
C GLY A 49 12.79 7.33 0.07
N ILE A 50 12.00 8.26 0.58
CA ILE A 50 11.51 8.23 1.98
C ILE A 50 10.64 7.01 2.23
N PHE A 51 9.74 6.67 1.29
CA PHE A 51 8.91 5.48 1.40
C PHE A 51 9.73 4.19 1.46
N ILE A 52 10.74 4.04 0.61
CA ILE A 52 11.65 2.89 0.62
C ILE A 52 12.39 2.80 1.96
N TRP A 53 12.83 3.93 2.51
CA TRP A 53 13.45 3.97 3.84
C TRP A 53 12.49 3.49 4.92
N ILE A 54 11.27 4.02 4.96
CA ILE A 54 10.23 3.62 5.92
C ILE A 54 9.92 2.12 5.78
N ALA A 55 9.80 1.62 4.55
CA ALA A 55 9.54 0.21 4.28
C ALA A 55 10.69 -0.68 4.80
N PHE A 56 11.93 -0.28 4.54
CA PHE A 56 13.11 -1.02 5.02
C PHE A 56 13.15 -1.09 6.56
N LEU A 57 12.90 0.03 7.26
CA LEU A 57 12.87 0.05 8.72
C LEU A 57 11.73 -0.79 9.30
N ASN A 58 10.54 -0.78 8.68
CA ASN A 58 9.42 -1.62 9.10
C ASN A 58 9.73 -3.12 8.90
N ILE A 59 10.32 -3.50 7.77
CA ILE A 59 10.73 -4.89 7.51
C ILE A 59 11.79 -5.32 8.53
N LEU A 60 12.77 -4.47 8.83
CA LEU A 60 13.78 -4.74 9.86
C LEU A 60 13.13 -4.91 11.24
N ALA A 61 12.19 -4.03 11.60
CA ALA A 61 11.46 -4.10 12.87
C ALA A 61 10.70 -5.43 13.02
N ILE A 62 9.99 -5.87 11.97
CA ILE A 62 9.27 -7.14 11.95
C ILE A 62 10.25 -8.31 12.03
N LYS A 63 11.32 -8.27 11.22
CA LYS A 63 12.35 -9.30 11.15
C LYS A 63 12.98 -9.53 12.53
N GLU A 64 13.45 -8.47 13.18
CA GLU A 64 14.10 -8.57 14.48
C GLU A 64 13.11 -8.96 15.58
N ASN A 65 11.90 -8.40 15.58
CA ASN A 65 10.91 -8.69 16.62
C ASN A 65 10.40 -10.14 16.58
N TYR A 66 10.21 -10.71 15.38
CA TYR A 66 9.69 -12.06 15.19
C TYR A 66 10.76 -13.10 14.83
N LYS A 67 12.05 -12.70 14.79
CA LYS A 67 13.18 -13.56 14.36
C LYS A 67 12.93 -14.26 13.03
N LEU A 68 12.31 -13.56 12.08
CA LEU A 68 11.98 -14.09 10.76
C LEU A 68 13.14 -13.91 9.77
N SER A 69 13.12 -14.66 8.67
CA SER A 69 13.97 -14.37 7.52
C SER A 69 13.53 -13.05 6.86
N THR A 70 14.46 -12.37 6.20
CA THR A 70 14.18 -11.08 5.53
C THR A 70 13.04 -11.19 4.51
N GLY A 71 12.96 -12.30 3.78
CA GLY A 71 11.87 -12.55 2.82
C GLY A 71 10.51 -12.69 3.49
N ASN A 72 10.43 -13.43 4.61
CA ASN A 72 9.17 -13.60 5.33
C ASN A 72 8.71 -12.30 6.00
N ALA A 73 9.65 -11.50 6.54
CA ALA A 73 9.32 -10.20 7.11
C ALA A 73 8.79 -9.22 6.05
N ALA A 74 9.35 -9.25 4.83
CA ALA A 74 8.83 -8.46 3.71
C ALA A 74 7.40 -8.88 3.32
N LEU A 75 7.11 -10.19 3.28
CA LEU A 75 5.76 -10.68 3.00
C LEU A 75 4.75 -10.22 4.06
N VAL A 76 5.13 -10.23 5.34
CA VAL A 76 4.26 -9.73 6.42
C VAL A 76 4.00 -8.22 6.26
N PHE A 77 5.02 -7.44 5.88
CA PHE A 77 4.86 -6.02 5.59
C PHE A 77 3.89 -5.76 4.41
N PHE A 78 3.99 -6.54 3.33
CA PHE A 78 3.12 -6.40 2.16
C PHE A 78 1.78 -7.13 2.29
N MET A 79 1.55 -7.89 3.36
CA MET A 79 0.33 -8.67 3.57
C MET A 79 -0.96 -7.85 3.46
N PRO A 80 -1.08 -6.63 4.04
CA PRO A 80 -2.27 -5.81 3.87
C PRO A 80 -2.57 -5.45 2.41
N VAL A 81 -1.52 -5.21 1.61
CA VAL A 81 -1.65 -4.88 0.18
C VAL A 81 -2.11 -6.11 -0.60
N ILE A 82 -1.49 -7.27 -0.35
CA ILE A 82 -1.87 -8.54 -0.98
C ILE A 82 -3.34 -8.86 -0.69
N VAL A 83 -3.77 -8.76 0.57
CA VAL A 83 -5.15 -8.98 0.99
C VAL A 83 -6.09 -8.00 0.29
N GLY A 84 -5.72 -6.71 0.21
CA GLY A 84 -6.50 -5.70 -0.51
C GLY A 84 -6.70 -6.04 -1.99
N ILE A 85 -5.65 -6.51 -2.66
CA ILE A 85 -5.73 -6.95 -4.08
C ILE A 85 -6.66 -8.17 -4.21
N VAL A 86 -6.54 -9.16 -3.34
CA VAL A 86 -7.40 -10.35 -3.36
C VAL A 86 -8.87 -9.96 -3.18
N ILE A 87 -9.17 -9.08 -2.21
CA ILE A 87 -10.53 -8.57 -1.99
C ILE A 87 -11.05 -7.83 -3.22
N ALA A 88 -10.23 -6.98 -3.84
CA ALA A 88 -10.62 -6.24 -5.04
C ALA A 88 -10.95 -7.17 -6.22
N ILE A 89 -10.16 -8.24 -6.40
CA ILE A 89 -10.42 -9.27 -7.42
C ILE A 89 -11.74 -10.00 -7.13
N LEU A 90 -11.96 -10.42 -5.89
CA LEU A 90 -13.19 -11.10 -5.49
C LEU A 90 -14.42 -10.20 -5.72
N MET A 91 -14.32 -8.92 -5.37
CA MET A 91 -15.37 -7.93 -5.63
C MET A 91 -15.62 -7.77 -7.13
N ALA A 92 -14.58 -7.67 -7.95
CA ALA A 92 -14.72 -7.53 -9.40
C ALA A 92 -15.41 -8.76 -10.03
N ILE A 93 -15.05 -9.97 -9.59
CA ILE A 93 -15.70 -11.20 -10.04
C ILE A 93 -17.17 -11.22 -9.61
N PHE A 94 -17.46 -10.87 -8.36
CA PHE A 94 -18.82 -10.86 -7.82
C PHE A 94 -19.70 -9.86 -8.58
N LEU A 95 -19.25 -8.59 -8.70
CA LEU A 95 -19.95 -7.55 -9.48
C LEU A 95 -20.12 -7.95 -10.94
N GLY A 96 -19.09 -8.52 -11.56
CA GLY A 96 -19.15 -9.01 -12.94
C GLY A 96 -20.18 -10.13 -13.13
N SER A 97 -20.24 -11.07 -12.18
CA SER A 97 -21.22 -12.17 -12.22
C SER A 97 -22.67 -11.69 -12.03
N VAL A 98 -22.88 -10.73 -11.13
CA VAL A 98 -24.20 -10.10 -10.92
C VAL A 98 -24.63 -9.36 -12.18
N PHE A 99 -23.73 -8.58 -12.79
CA PHE A 99 -24.01 -7.88 -14.04
C PHE A 99 -24.34 -8.86 -15.18
N ALA A 100 -23.57 -9.93 -15.33
CA ALA A 100 -23.82 -10.97 -16.33
C ALA A 100 -25.17 -11.68 -16.11
N GLY A 101 -25.55 -11.91 -14.85
CA GLY A 101 -26.85 -12.48 -14.48
C GLY A 101 -28.01 -11.58 -14.90
N VAL A 102 -27.98 -10.30 -14.51
CA VAL A 102 -29.00 -9.31 -14.90
C VAL A 102 -29.08 -9.15 -16.42
N PHE A 103 -27.93 -9.10 -17.10
CA PHE A 103 -27.89 -9.00 -18.55
C PHE A 103 -28.49 -10.24 -19.25
N SER A 104 -28.20 -11.43 -18.74
CA SER A 104 -28.77 -12.69 -19.23
C SER A 104 -30.30 -12.73 -19.08
N GLU A 105 -30.82 -12.28 -17.94
CA GLU A 105 -32.27 -12.16 -17.72
C GLU A 105 -32.90 -11.14 -18.67
N MET A 106 -32.26 -10.00 -18.86
CA MET A 106 -32.72 -8.96 -19.80
C MET A 106 -32.81 -9.52 -21.24
N MET A 107 -31.78 -10.22 -21.70
CA MET A 107 -31.77 -10.85 -23.03
C MET A 107 -32.85 -11.92 -23.19
N ARG A 108 -33.13 -12.72 -22.14
CA ARG A 108 -34.21 -13.71 -22.16
C ARG A 108 -35.61 -13.09 -22.18
N SER A 109 -35.76 -11.89 -21.62
CA SER A 109 -37.04 -11.18 -21.56
C SER A 109 -37.38 -10.42 -22.84
N MET A 110 -36.45 -10.29 -23.79
CA MET A 110 -36.72 -9.64 -25.07
C MET A 110 -37.60 -10.55 -25.95
N PRO A 111 -38.70 -10.02 -26.53
CA PRO A 111 -39.49 -10.77 -27.48
C PRO A 111 -38.63 -11.14 -28.71
N PRO A 112 -38.84 -12.31 -29.33
CA PRO A 112 -38.08 -12.71 -30.51
C PRO A 112 -38.29 -11.68 -31.61
N ILE A 113 -37.20 -11.15 -32.14
CA ILE A 113 -37.20 -10.23 -33.28
C ILE A 113 -37.71 -11.04 -34.48
N GLN A 114 -38.94 -10.76 -34.92
CA GLN A 114 -39.51 -11.26 -36.18
C GLN A 114 -38.99 -10.47 -37.37
#